data_AF-A0A5C7PSF2-F1
#
_entry.id   AF-A0A5C7PSF2-F1
#
_cell.length_a   1.000
_cell.length_b   1.000
_cell.length_c   1.000
_cell.angle_alpha   90.00
_cell.angle_beta   90.00
_cell.angle_gamma   90.00
#
_symmetry.space_group_name_H-M   'P 1'
#
loop_
_entity.id
_entity.type
_entity.pdbx_description
1 polymer ?
#
loop_
_entity_poly.entity_id
_entity_poly.type
_entity_poly.pdbx_seq_one_letter_code
_entity_poly.pdbx_strand_id
1 'polypeptide(L)' 'MRTNNTWPGGYRHAMHQSEHERWNASHYPGTRQLCSMCDEPTGRCEDDTIWSKDEQPICAECHYKESEECCGR' A
#
# COMPACT_ATOMS: atom_id res chain seq x y z
N MET A 1 7.24 17.40 -23.78
CA MET A 1 6.32 18.15 -22.92
C MET A 1 5.81 17.19 -21.85
N ARG A 2 6.13 17.43 -20.57
CA ARG A 2 5.66 16.60 -19.45
C ARG A 2 4.23 17.01 -19.13
N THR A 3 3.28 16.09 -19.31
CA THR A 3 1.87 16.28 -18.95
C THR A 3 1.78 16.42 -17.44
N ASN A 4 1.59 17.67 -16.99
CA ASN A 4 1.41 18.07 -15.60
C ASN A 4 0.31 17.23 -14.94
N ASN A 5 0.50 16.87 -13.68
CA ASN A 5 -0.47 16.25 -12.77
C ASN A 5 -1.87 16.91 -12.87
N THR A 6 -2.70 16.44 -13.78
CA THR A 6 -4.04 16.98 -14.05
C THR A 6 -5.05 15.84 -13.92
N TRP A 7 -6.13 16.11 -13.17
CA TRP A 7 -7.25 15.18 -13.01
C TRP A 7 -8.01 14.99 -14.33
N PRO A 8 -8.85 13.95 -14.46
CA PRO A 8 -9.71 13.79 -15.63
C PRO A 8 -10.49 15.09 -15.91
N GLY A 9 -10.34 15.64 -17.11
CA GLY A 9 -10.93 16.93 -17.50
C GLY A 9 -10.01 18.15 -17.38
N GLY A 10 -8.74 17.99 -17.00
CA GLY A 10 -7.72 19.06 -17.09
C GLY A 10 -7.72 20.07 -15.96
N TYR A 11 -8.52 19.87 -14.92
CA TYR A 11 -8.56 20.74 -13.74
C TYR A 11 -7.51 20.34 -12.71
N ARG A 12 -6.82 21.33 -12.13
CA ARG A 12 -6.00 21.15 -10.93
C ARG A 12 -6.87 21.41 -9.72
N HIS A 13 -7.20 20.36 -8.98
CA HIS A 13 -7.92 20.46 -7.72
C HIS A 13 -6.98 20.06 -6.60
N ALA A 14 -6.65 21.01 -5.73
CA ALA A 14 -5.96 20.72 -4.48
C ALA A 14 -7.00 20.08 -3.55
N MET A 15 -6.87 18.77 -3.35
CA MET A 15 -7.71 18.01 -2.43
C MET A 15 -7.05 17.93 -1.06
N HIS A 16 -7.87 17.94 -0.01
CA HIS A 16 -7.44 17.53 1.32
C HIS A 16 -7.03 16.05 1.32
N GLN A 17 -6.20 15.66 2.29
CA GLN A 17 -5.67 14.30 2.38
C GLN A 17 -6.79 13.24 2.50
N SER A 18 -7.88 13.58 3.18
CA SER A 18 -9.09 12.76 3.30
C SER A 18 -9.87 12.59 1.98
N GLU A 19 -9.84 13.60 1.11
CA GLU A 19 -10.48 13.54 -0.21
C GLU A 19 -9.68 12.66 -1.17
N HIS A 20 -8.34 12.72 -1.09
CA HIS A 20 -7.46 11.78 -1.80
C HIS A 20 -7.70 10.34 -1.36
N GLU A 21 -7.82 10.07 -0.06
CA GLU A 21 -8.09 8.72 0.46
C GLU A 21 -9.41 8.16 -0.06
N ARG A 22 -10.47 8.98 -0.04
CA ARG A 22 -11.80 8.60 -0.56
C ARG A 22 -11.76 8.32 -2.07
N TRP A 23 -11.10 9.18 -2.84
CA TRP A 23 -10.93 8.97 -4.28
C TRP A 23 -10.13 7.71 -4.58
N ASN A 24 -9.04 7.47 -3.85
CA ASN A 24 -8.21 6.28 -4.04
C ASN A 24 -8.98 5.00 -3.70
N ALA A 25 -9.82 5.03 -2.66
CA ALA A 25 -10.68 3.89 -2.31
C ALA A 25 -11.67 3.53 -3.43
N SER A 26 -12.20 4.52 -4.18
CA SER A 26 -13.16 4.26 -5.26
C SER A 26 -12.51 4.01 -6.62
N HIS A 27 -11.35 4.60 -6.92
CA HIS A 27 -10.70 4.50 -8.24
C HIS A 27 -9.57 3.47 -8.31
N TYR A 28 -8.97 3.12 -7.18
CA TYR A 28 -7.87 2.16 -7.11
C TYR A 28 -8.12 1.11 -6.01
N PRO A 29 -9.29 0.43 -5.99
CA PRO A 29 -9.62 -0.53 -4.94
C PRO A 29 -8.70 -1.76 -4.92
N GLY A 30 -8.00 -2.06 -6.03
CA GLY A 30 -7.14 -3.24 -6.19
C GLY A 30 -5.63 -2.95 -6.29
N THR A 31 -5.19 -1.70 -6.13
CA THR A 31 -3.74 -1.37 -6.16
C THR A 31 -3.10 -1.47 -4.77
N ARG A 32 -3.86 -1.92 -3.77
CA ARG A 32 -3.33 -2.16 -2.43
C ARG A 32 -2.71 -3.54 -2.42
N GLN A 33 -1.43 -3.60 -2.09
CA GLN A 33 -0.76 -4.85 -1.81
C GLN A 33 -1.43 -5.54 -0.61
N LEU A 34 -1.77 -6.81 -0.76
CA LEU A 34 -2.39 -7.62 0.30
C LEU A 34 -1.31 -8.45 1.00
N CYS A 35 -1.48 -8.63 2.31
CA CYS A 35 -0.61 -9.47 3.12
C CYS A 35 -0.90 -10.95 2.83
N SER A 36 0.12 -11.72 2.45
CA SER A 36 -0.03 -13.16 2.19
C SER A 36 -0.35 -14.02 3.43
N MET A 37 -0.19 -13.46 4.64
CA MET A 37 -0.49 -14.18 5.89
C MET A 37 -1.88 -13.90 6.45
N CYS A 38 -2.44 -12.72 6.22
CA CYS A 38 -3.70 -12.29 6.83
C CYS A 38 -4.74 -11.74 5.84
N ASP A 39 -4.42 -11.69 4.55
CA ASP A 39 -5.26 -11.16 3.47
C ASP A 39 -5.69 -9.69 3.61
N GLU A 40 -5.22 -9.00 4.64
CA GLU A 40 -5.48 -7.58 4.86
C GLU A 40 -4.52 -6.70 4.03
N PRO A 41 -4.92 -5.45 3.68
CA PRO A 41 -4.03 -4.51 3.02
C PRO A 41 -2.77 -4.24 3.84
N THR A 42 -1.59 -4.33 3.22
CA THR A 42 -0.31 -4.07 3.90
C THR A 42 -0.11 -2.60 4.25
N GLY A 43 -0.88 -1.71 3.61
CA GLY A 43 -0.67 -0.25 3.68
C GLY A 43 0.59 0.22 2.94
N ARG A 44 1.22 -0.66 2.15
CA ARG A 44 2.43 -0.40 1.36
C ARG A 44 2.13 -0.53 -0.13
N CYS A 45 2.94 0.13 -0.96
CA CYS A 45 3.03 -0.13 -2.41
C CYS A 45 4.23 -1.04 -2.71
N GLU A 46 4.39 -1.43 -3.97
CA GLU A 46 5.46 -2.30 -4.45
C GLU A 46 6.86 -1.84 -4.00
N ASP A 47 7.12 -0.52 -3.99
CA ASP A 47 8.40 0.07 -3.60
C ASP A 47 8.73 -0.07 -2.10
N ASP A 48 7.69 -0.10 -1.24
CA ASP A 48 7.82 -0.19 0.23
C ASP A 48 7.42 -1.59 0.74
N THR A 49 7.53 -2.61 -0.11
CA THR A 49 7.13 -3.97 0.23
C THR A 49 7.99 -4.55 1.33
N ILE A 50 7.33 -5.07 2.36
CA ILE A 50 7.95 -5.99 3.31
C ILE A 50 7.78 -7.40 2.75
N TRP A 51 8.90 -8.06 2.48
CA TRP A 51 8.93 -9.41 1.92
C TRP A 51 9.07 -10.44 3.04
N SER A 52 8.26 -11.50 3.00
CA SER A 52 8.50 -12.70 3.80
C SER A 52 9.68 -13.51 3.27
N LYS A 53 10.09 -14.55 3.99
CA LYS A 53 11.07 -15.54 3.52
C LYS A 53 10.69 -16.22 2.20
N ASP A 54 9.40 -16.34 1.93
CA ASP A 54 8.86 -16.92 0.69
C ASP A 54 8.67 -15.87 -0.43
N GLU A 55 9.29 -14.70 -0.29
CA GLU A 55 9.20 -13.57 -1.22
C GLU A 55 7.74 -13.14 -1.48
N GLN A 56 6.88 -13.26 -0.47
CA GLN A 56 5.50 -12.79 -0.53
C GLN A 56 5.33 -11.48 0.24
N PRO A 57 4.46 -10.57 -0.22
CA PRO A 57 4.22 -9.32 0.49
C PRO A 57 3.49 -9.56 1.80
N ILE A 58 3.99 -8.99 2.90
CA ILE A 58 3.38 -9.10 4.23
C ILE A 58 3.22 -7.73 4.88
N CYS A 59 2.28 -7.60 5.81
CA CYS A 59 2.11 -6.36 6.59
C CYS A 59 3.16 -6.26 7.71
N ALA A 60 3.34 -5.05 8.26
CA ALA A 60 4.32 -4.81 9.32
C ALA A 60 4.06 -5.65 10.59
N GLU A 61 2.80 -5.91 10.90
CA GLU A 61 2.42 -6.73 12.06
C GLU A 61 2.82 -8.21 11.88
N CYS A 62 2.55 -8.77 10.70
CA CYS A 62 2.94 -10.15 10.36
C CYS A 62 4.47 -10.30 10.28
N HIS A 63 5.16 -9.28 9.78
CA HIS A 63 6.63 -9.26 9.77
C HIS A 63 7.22 -9.23 11.19
N TYR A 64 6.64 -8.45 12.11
CA TYR A 64 7.09 -8.43 13.50
C TYR A 64 6.99 -9.81 14.14
N LYS A 65 5.84 -10.49 13.97
CA LYS A 65 5.63 -11.87 14.46
C LYS A 65 6.65 -12.86 13.89
N GLU A 66 6.92 -12.79 12.59
CA GLU A 66 7.92 -13.65 11.93
C GLU A 66 9.35 -13.39 12.46
N SER A 67 9.66 -12.13 12.79
CA SER A 67 10.98 -11.73 13.33
C SER A 67 11.18 -12.13 14.79
N GLU A 68 10.11 -12.12 15.61
CA GLU A 68 10.15 -12.55 17.01
C GLU A 68 10.35 -14.07 17.13
N GLU A 69 9.82 -14.85 16.19
CA GLU A 69 10.11 -16.28 16.10
C GLU A 69 11.61 -16.57 15.82
N CYS A 70 12.34 -15.62 15.22
CA CYS A 70 13.75 -15.76 14.90
C CYS A 70 14.70 -15.30 16.04
N CYS A 71 14.23 -14.50 17.01
CA CYS A 71 15.04 -14.00 18.13
C CYS A 71 14.65 -14.62 19.49
N GLY A 72 13.78 -15.64 19.49
CA GLY A 72 13.26 -16.32 20.67
C GLY A 72 13.92 -17.65 21.03
N ARG A 73 15.19 -17.91 20.67
CA ARG A 73 15.94 -19.06 21.19
C ARG A 73 17.44 -18.80 21.32
#